data_AF-A0A2V5VBM6-F1
#
_entry.id   AF-A0A2V5VBM6-F1
#
_cell.length_a   1.000
_cell.length_b   1.000
_cell.length_c   1.000
_cell.angle_alpha   90.00
_cell.angle_beta   90.00
_cell.angle_gamma   90.00
#
_symmetry.space_group_name_H-M   'P 1'
#
loop_
_entity.id
_entity.type
_entity.pdbx_description
1 polymer ?
#
loop_
_entity_poly.entity_id
_entity_poly.type
_entity_poly.pdbx_seq_one_letter_code
_entity_poly.pdbx_strand_id
1 'polypeptide(L)'
;MSRSPLRAFPLIPFALAYFALLPQARAACQDACLANFNTVQGDNALVNLTTGFSNTAFGANALLSVTSASGNTAVGVDALYHDTTGYVDTAIGEFSLFGNTTGIANTAVGAGALEVNTTGSNNTAIGQSALQDSNGNNNTAAGYNALFFSTTGSNNTAVGSSAMGGNPDIQMTGSNNTATGATTLLNNTTGFNNTATG
;
A
#
# COMPACT_ATOMS: atom_id res chain seq x y z
N MET A 1 51.40 -42.94 21.29
CA MET A 1 50.87 -41.88 20.40
C MET A 1 50.10 -42.54 19.27
N SER A 2 48.80 -42.31 19.18
CA SER A 2 48.04 -42.27 17.91
C SER A 2 46.56 -42.10 18.27
N ARG A 3 46.10 -40.85 18.36
CA ARG A 3 44.67 -40.53 18.43
C ARG A 3 44.12 -40.67 17.02
N SER A 4 43.23 -41.63 16.78
CA SER A 4 42.64 -41.84 15.46
C SER A 4 41.76 -40.64 15.07
N PRO A 5 41.91 -40.06 13.87
CA PRO A 5 41.13 -38.90 13.44
C PRO A 5 39.72 -39.28 12.93
N LEU A 6 39.33 -40.56 13.03
CA LEU A 6 38.14 -41.11 12.34
C LEU A 6 36.79 -40.88 13.03
N ARG A 7 36.74 -40.31 14.24
CA ARG A 7 35.45 -40.09 14.94
C ARG A 7 34.67 -38.85 14.50
N ALA A 8 35.28 -37.94 13.74
CA ALA A 8 34.61 -36.73 13.23
C ALA A 8 33.97 -36.90 11.85
N PHE A 9 34.23 -38.02 11.15
CA PHE A 9 33.84 -38.23 9.75
C PHE A 9 32.32 -38.31 9.48
N PRO A 10 31.46 -38.87 10.36
CA PRO A 10 30.02 -38.86 10.11
C PRO A 10 29.33 -37.57 10.57
N LEU A 11 29.93 -36.80 11.48
CA LEU A 11 29.32 -35.59 12.03
C LEU A 11 29.15 -34.48 10.99
N ILE A 12 30.07 -34.39 10.03
CA ILE A 12 30.05 -33.40 8.95
C ILE A 12 28.85 -33.60 8.00
N PRO A 13 28.62 -34.79 7.40
CA PRO A 13 27.46 -35.02 6.54
C PRO A 13 26.13 -34.95 7.30
N PHE A 14 26.07 -35.36 8.57
CA PHE A 14 24.86 -35.19 9.38
C PHE A 14 24.57 -33.72 9.71
N ALA A 15 25.60 -32.92 10.02
CA ALA A 15 25.43 -31.48 10.22
C ALA A 15 25.01 -30.79 8.91
N LEU A 16 25.62 -31.15 7.78
CA LEU A 16 25.22 -30.65 6.45
C LEU A 16 23.77 -31.02 6.09
N ALA A 17 23.35 -32.25 6.35
CA ALA A 17 21.96 -32.67 6.15
C ALA A 17 21.00 -31.93 7.09
N TYR A 18 21.39 -31.73 8.35
CA TYR A 18 20.61 -30.95 9.31
C TYR A 18 20.46 -29.50 8.84
N PHE A 19 21.55 -28.84 8.45
CA PHE A 19 21.50 -27.50 7.87
C PHE A 19 20.72 -27.45 6.56
N ALA A 20 20.76 -28.47 5.71
CA ALA A 20 19.95 -28.50 4.48
C ALA A 20 18.43 -28.70 4.75
N LEU A 21 18.08 -29.32 5.88
CA LEU A 21 16.69 -29.61 6.28
C LEU A 21 16.11 -28.58 7.26
N LEU A 22 16.92 -27.69 7.82
CA LEU A 22 16.45 -26.60 8.67
C LEU A 22 15.56 -25.65 7.84
N PRO A 23 14.32 -25.38 8.26
CA PRO A 23 13.43 -24.43 7.58
C PRO A 23 14.06 -23.04 7.40
N GLN A 24 14.94 -22.65 8.32
CA GLN A 24 15.67 -21.37 8.32
C GLN A 24 16.81 -21.32 7.29
N ALA A 25 17.33 -22.47 6.86
CA ALA A 25 18.43 -22.56 5.88
C ALA A 25 17.94 -22.89 4.46
N ARG A 26 16.69 -23.32 4.34
CA ARG A 26 15.93 -23.21 3.10
C ARG A 26 15.48 -21.77 2.96
N ALA A 27 16.33 -20.91 2.44
CA ALA A 27 15.84 -19.72 1.73
C ALA A 27 15.03 -20.25 0.53
N ALA A 28 13.75 -20.60 0.78
CA ALA A 28 12.78 -20.83 -0.27
C ALA A 28 12.76 -19.53 -1.06
N CYS A 29 13.21 -19.61 -2.31
CA CYS A 29 13.50 -18.46 -3.13
C CYS A 29 12.20 -17.69 -3.40
N GLN A 30 11.90 -16.68 -2.59
CA GLN A 30 10.78 -15.77 -2.83
C GLN A 30 11.18 -14.73 -3.90
N ASP A 31 12.47 -14.39 -3.97
CA ASP A 31 13.02 -13.39 -4.89
C ASP A 31 13.11 -13.86 -6.36
N ALA A 32 13.04 -15.18 -6.66
CA ALA A 32 13.21 -15.69 -8.04
C ALA A 32 12.18 -16.75 -8.50
N CYS A 33 11.09 -17.00 -7.76
CA CYS A 33 10.04 -17.94 -8.19
C CYS A 33 8.81 -17.30 -8.85
N LEU A 34 8.73 -15.98 -8.95
CA LEU A 34 7.64 -15.31 -9.66
C LEU A 34 8.07 -15.02 -11.10
N ALA A 35 7.81 -15.95 -12.01
CA ALA A 35 8.16 -15.88 -13.44
C ALA A 35 7.43 -14.77 -14.24
N ASN A 36 6.75 -13.83 -13.58
CA ASN A 36 5.86 -12.84 -14.15
C ASN A 36 6.33 -11.40 -13.89
N PHE A 37 7.64 -11.15 -13.83
CA PHE A 37 8.23 -9.83 -13.60
C PHE A 37 7.85 -9.17 -12.26
N ASN A 38 7.53 -9.97 -11.23
CA ASN A 38 7.26 -9.44 -9.89
C ASN A 38 8.56 -9.31 -9.09
N THR A 39 8.66 -8.27 -8.25
CA THR A 39 9.76 -8.05 -7.30
C THR A 39 9.18 -8.15 -5.88
N VAL A 40 9.74 -9.00 -5.02
CA VAL A 40 9.16 -9.27 -3.69
C VAL A 40 10.25 -9.30 -2.63
N GLN A 41 10.04 -8.63 -1.50
CA GLN A 41 10.87 -8.71 -0.31
C GLN A 41 10.03 -8.45 0.96
N GLY A 42 9.87 -9.45 1.82
CA GLY A 42 9.12 -9.32 3.07
C GLY A 42 8.34 -10.59 3.44
N ASP A 43 8.05 -10.77 4.72
CA ASP A 43 7.24 -11.90 5.19
C ASP A 43 5.82 -11.81 4.63
N ASN A 44 5.29 -12.92 4.13
CA ASN A 44 3.98 -13.02 3.47
C ASN A 44 3.72 -12.02 2.32
N ALA A 45 4.74 -11.33 1.80
CA ALA A 45 4.57 -10.43 0.67
C ALA A 45 4.20 -11.23 -0.59
N LEU A 46 3.09 -10.83 -1.24
CA LEU A 46 2.61 -11.37 -2.52
C LEU A 46 2.41 -12.91 -2.57
N VAL A 47 2.19 -13.57 -1.43
CA VAL A 47 2.15 -15.05 -1.37
C VAL A 47 0.91 -15.69 -1.99
N ASN A 48 -0.19 -14.94 -2.14
CA ASN A 48 -1.44 -15.46 -2.73
C ASN A 48 -1.56 -15.21 -4.25
N LEU A 49 -0.51 -14.70 -4.90
CA LEU A 49 -0.55 -14.38 -6.32
C LEU A 49 -0.60 -15.65 -7.18
N THR A 50 -1.59 -15.71 -8.08
CA THR A 50 -1.79 -16.85 -8.99
C THR A 50 -1.49 -16.51 -10.45
N THR A 51 -1.96 -15.37 -10.97
CA THR A 51 -1.86 -15.03 -12.41
C THR A 51 -1.37 -13.61 -12.71
N GLY A 52 -1.21 -12.76 -11.68
CA GLY A 52 -0.77 -11.38 -11.88
C GLY A 52 0.72 -11.22 -12.21
N PHE A 53 1.08 -10.06 -12.74
CA PHE A 53 2.42 -9.75 -13.23
C PHE A 53 2.86 -8.31 -12.93
N SER A 54 4.17 -8.05 -13.00
CA SER A 54 4.77 -6.72 -12.83
C SER A 54 4.43 -5.99 -11.52
N ASN A 55 4.27 -6.73 -10.42
CA ASN A 55 4.05 -6.16 -9.09
C ASN A 55 5.36 -6.01 -8.32
N THR A 56 5.50 -4.93 -7.55
CA THR A 56 6.60 -4.72 -6.59
C THR A 56 6.03 -4.75 -5.17
N ALA A 57 6.49 -5.66 -4.33
CA ALA A 57 6.06 -5.81 -2.95
C ALA A 57 7.26 -5.75 -2.00
N PHE A 58 7.38 -4.71 -1.19
CA PHE A 58 8.43 -4.57 -0.18
C PHE A 58 7.81 -4.29 1.19
N GLY A 59 7.96 -5.20 2.15
CA GLY A 59 7.38 -5.08 3.49
C GLY A 59 6.57 -6.31 3.88
N ALA A 60 6.33 -6.47 5.19
CA ALA A 60 5.51 -7.57 5.68
C ALA A 60 4.06 -7.42 5.18
N ASN A 61 3.49 -8.50 4.66
CA ASN A 61 2.15 -8.61 4.08
C ASN A 61 1.83 -7.61 2.95
N ALA A 62 2.84 -6.98 2.33
CA ALA A 62 2.62 -6.13 1.17
C ALA A 62 1.96 -6.95 0.04
N LEU A 63 0.83 -6.46 -0.50
CA LEU A 63 0.02 -7.15 -1.52
C LEU A 63 -0.43 -8.56 -1.12
N LEU A 64 -0.69 -8.81 0.18
CA LEU A 64 -1.03 -10.16 0.67
C LEU A 64 -2.24 -10.77 -0.03
N SER A 65 -3.32 -10.01 -0.22
CA SER A 65 -4.59 -10.54 -0.76
C SER A 65 -4.64 -10.59 -2.30
N VAL A 66 -3.60 -10.11 -2.99
CA VAL A 66 -3.60 -10.01 -4.44
C VAL A 66 -3.50 -11.39 -5.07
N THR A 67 -4.49 -11.75 -5.90
CA THR A 67 -4.55 -13.06 -6.59
C THR A 67 -4.28 -12.97 -8.09
N SER A 68 -4.80 -11.97 -8.79
CA SER A 68 -4.62 -11.78 -10.24
C SER A 68 -4.17 -10.38 -10.65
N ALA A 69 -4.04 -9.46 -9.70
CA ALA A 69 -3.76 -8.06 -10.00
C ALA A 69 -2.34 -7.83 -10.51
N SER A 70 -2.15 -6.76 -11.28
CA SER A 70 -0.90 -6.51 -12.02
C SER A 70 -0.52 -5.03 -12.03
N GLY A 71 0.78 -4.75 -12.06
CA GLY A 71 1.32 -3.39 -12.14
C GLY A 71 1.26 -2.59 -10.84
N ASN A 72 1.10 -3.25 -9.69
CA ASN A 72 1.00 -2.57 -8.39
C ASN A 72 2.38 -2.42 -7.74
N THR A 73 2.62 -1.28 -7.08
CA THR A 73 3.81 -1.05 -6.26
C THR A 73 3.38 -0.85 -4.82
N ALA A 74 3.79 -1.74 -3.93
CA ALA A 74 3.53 -1.68 -2.49
C ALA A 74 4.85 -1.69 -1.73
N VAL A 75 5.13 -0.61 -1.00
CA VAL A 75 6.34 -0.45 -0.18
C VAL A 75 5.93 0.01 1.21
N GLY A 76 5.94 -0.89 2.17
CA GLY A 76 5.48 -0.66 3.54
C GLY A 76 4.87 -1.91 4.15
N VAL A 77 4.76 -1.94 5.48
CA VAL A 77 4.00 -2.99 6.17
C VAL A 77 2.51 -2.80 5.84
N ASP A 78 1.86 -3.89 5.44
CA ASP A 78 0.43 -3.93 5.09
C ASP A 78 0.03 -2.95 3.96
N ALA A 79 0.97 -2.50 3.13
CA ALA A 79 0.66 -1.69 1.95
C ALA A 79 -0.11 -2.53 0.91
N LEU A 80 -1.25 -2.01 0.41
CA LEU A 80 -2.17 -2.71 -0.51
C LEU A 80 -2.60 -4.12 0.01
N TYR A 81 -2.75 -4.29 1.32
CA TYR A 81 -3.03 -5.59 1.93
C TYR A 81 -4.31 -6.27 1.40
N HIS A 82 -5.41 -5.52 1.27
CA HIS A 82 -6.71 -6.05 0.84
C HIS A 82 -6.99 -5.94 -0.67
N ASP A 83 -6.00 -5.56 -1.48
CA ASP A 83 -6.20 -5.42 -2.91
C ASP A 83 -6.52 -6.77 -3.57
N THR A 84 -7.70 -6.87 -4.18
CA THR A 84 -8.18 -8.13 -4.78
C THR A 84 -8.05 -8.10 -6.30
N THR A 85 -8.41 -6.97 -6.93
CA THR A 85 -8.44 -6.80 -8.39
C THR A 85 -7.99 -5.41 -8.86
N GLY A 86 -7.46 -4.55 -7.99
CA GLY A 86 -6.99 -3.21 -8.34
C GLY A 86 -5.72 -3.28 -9.19
N TYR A 87 -5.63 -2.48 -10.25
CA TYR A 87 -4.46 -2.47 -11.14
C TYR A 87 -3.83 -1.08 -11.14
N VAL A 88 -2.51 -1.05 -11.29
CA VAL A 88 -1.71 0.18 -11.45
C VAL A 88 -1.77 1.08 -10.21
N ASP A 89 -1.83 0.49 -9.02
CA ASP A 89 -1.79 1.24 -7.76
C ASP A 89 -0.35 1.41 -7.25
N THR A 90 -0.04 2.57 -6.69
CA THR A 90 1.23 2.85 -6.01
C THR A 90 0.94 3.17 -4.56
N ALA A 91 1.43 2.35 -3.63
CA ALA A 91 1.29 2.50 -2.19
C ALA A 91 2.68 2.50 -1.54
N ILE A 92 3.05 3.62 -0.91
CA ILE A 92 4.34 3.78 -0.24
C ILE A 92 4.10 4.32 1.17
N GLY A 93 4.26 3.48 2.18
CA GLY A 93 3.99 3.77 3.57
C GLY A 93 3.27 2.62 4.27
N GLU A 94 3.38 2.57 5.60
CA GLU A 94 2.61 1.64 6.42
C GLU A 94 1.10 1.91 6.25
N PHE A 95 0.30 0.87 6.01
CA PHE A 95 -1.15 0.95 5.75
C PHE A 95 -1.57 1.83 4.55
N SER A 96 -0.63 2.19 3.67
CA SER A 96 -0.97 2.92 2.44
C SER A 96 -1.86 2.05 1.54
N LEU A 97 -3.02 2.56 1.12
CA LEU A 97 -4.03 1.82 0.35
C LEU A 97 -4.45 0.47 0.98
N PHE A 98 -4.40 0.35 2.31
CA PHE A 98 -4.66 -0.91 3.02
C PHE A 98 -6.00 -1.57 2.63
N GLY A 99 -7.08 -0.79 2.55
CA GLY A 99 -8.44 -1.22 2.27
C GLY A 99 -8.87 -1.19 0.80
N ASN A 100 -7.98 -0.88 -0.14
CA ASN A 100 -8.31 -0.91 -1.58
C ASN A 100 -8.74 -2.31 -1.96
N THR A 101 -9.94 -2.48 -2.52
CA THR A 101 -10.43 -3.80 -2.95
C THR A 101 -10.48 -3.90 -4.46
N THR A 102 -11.07 -2.90 -5.13
CA THR A 102 -11.24 -2.86 -6.60
C THR A 102 -10.87 -1.53 -7.24
N GLY A 103 -10.48 -0.52 -6.47
CA GLY A 103 -10.05 0.77 -7.02
C GLY A 103 -8.81 0.60 -7.89
N ILE A 104 -8.68 1.41 -8.94
CA ILE A 104 -7.55 1.34 -9.88
C ILE A 104 -6.82 2.68 -10.01
N ALA A 105 -5.56 2.63 -10.41
CA ALA A 105 -4.75 3.80 -10.73
C ALA A 105 -4.65 4.83 -9.59
N ASN A 106 -4.60 4.36 -8.34
CA ASN A 106 -4.42 5.22 -7.17
C ASN A 106 -2.93 5.36 -6.81
N THR A 107 -2.52 6.56 -6.40
CA THR A 107 -1.19 6.83 -5.87
C THR A 107 -1.31 7.29 -4.43
N ALA A 108 -0.74 6.55 -3.49
CA ALA A 108 -0.73 6.82 -2.06
C ALA A 108 0.72 6.79 -1.56
N VAL A 109 1.18 7.91 -1.01
CA VAL A 109 2.55 8.08 -0.50
C VAL A 109 2.48 8.73 0.87
N GLY A 110 2.64 7.94 1.92
CA GLY A 110 2.52 8.33 3.32
C GLY A 110 1.87 7.22 4.14
N ALA A 111 2.17 7.17 5.44
CA ALA A 111 1.50 6.23 6.34
C ALA A 111 -0.01 6.53 6.38
N GLY A 112 -0.85 5.50 6.20
CA GLY A 112 -2.31 5.63 6.17
C GLY A 112 -2.88 6.50 5.03
N ALA A 113 -2.09 6.83 3.99
CA ALA A 113 -2.62 7.51 2.82
C ALA A 113 -3.59 6.59 2.07
N LEU A 114 -4.81 7.05 1.75
CA LEU A 114 -5.87 6.25 1.12
C LEU A 114 -6.17 4.92 1.85
N GLU A 115 -5.96 4.86 3.17
CA GLU A 115 -6.09 3.63 3.98
C GLU A 115 -7.43 2.91 3.80
N VAL A 116 -8.54 3.65 3.68
CA VAL A 116 -9.91 3.12 3.62
C VAL A 116 -10.57 3.41 2.25
N ASN A 117 -9.77 3.57 1.19
CA ASN A 117 -10.33 3.59 -0.17
C ASN A 117 -10.80 2.19 -0.55
N THR A 118 -12.09 1.94 -0.82
CA THR A 118 -12.54 0.58 -1.20
C THR A 118 -12.67 0.40 -2.72
N THR A 119 -13.28 1.38 -3.41
CA THR A 119 -13.60 1.32 -4.85
C THR A 119 -13.17 2.55 -5.65
N GLY A 120 -12.69 3.61 -4.98
CA GLY A 120 -12.28 4.86 -5.62
C GLY A 120 -11.07 4.65 -6.52
N SER A 121 -11.06 5.34 -7.66
CA SER A 121 -10.06 5.21 -8.71
C SER A 121 -9.49 6.57 -9.12
N ASN A 122 -8.26 6.55 -9.62
CA ASN A 122 -7.52 7.73 -10.06
C ASN A 122 -7.30 8.77 -8.96
N ASN A 123 -7.16 8.33 -7.70
CA ASN A 123 -6.89 9.22 -6.58
C ASN A 123 -5.38 9.37 -6.36
N THR A 124 -4.92 10.57 -6.01
CA THR A 124 -3.54 10.85 -5.60
C THR A 124 -3.54 11.38 -4.18
N ALA A 125 -2.85 10.72 -3.27
CA ALA A 125 -2.73 11.07 -1.86
C ALA A 125 -1.24 11.08 -1.45
N ILE A 126 -0.72 12.24 -1.10
CA ILE A 126 0.69 12.42 -0.72
C ILE A 126 0.73 13.11 0.63
N GLY A 127 1.21 12.41 1.66
CA GLY A 127 1.23 12.87 3.04
C GLY A 127 0.62 11.83 3.97
N GLN A 128 1.00 11.88 5.24
CA GLN A 128 0.43 10.98 6.25
C GLN A 128 -1.07 11.25 6.38
N SER A 129 -1.85 10.17 6.23
CA SER A 129 -3.31 10.15 6.23
C SER A 129 -3.97 11.15 5.26
N ALA A 130 -3.27 11.50 4.17
CA ALA A 130 -3.89 12.21 3.07
C ALA A 130 -4.97 11.32 2.45
N LEU A 131 -6.17 11.88 2.25
CA LEU A 131 -7.32 11.20 1.65
C LEU A 131 -7.61 9.83 2.29
N GLN A 132 -7.50 9.73 3.62
CA GLN A 132 -7.58 8.47 4.35
C GLN A 132 -8.81 7.63 3.95
N ASP A 133 -9.98 8.27 3.86
CA ASP A 133 -11.21 7.63 3.42
C ASP A 133 -11.67 8.23 2.09
N SER A 134 -11.75 7.41 1.04
CA SER A 134 -12.37 7.83 -0.21
C SER A 134 -12.90 6.68 -1.06
N ASN A 135 -14.19 6.72 -1.38
CA ASN A 135 -14.80 5.94 -2.46
C ASN A 135 -15.11 6.82 -3.69
N GLY A 136 -14.70 8.09 -3.65
CA GLY A 136 -14.78 9.02 -4.77
C GLY A 136 -13.63 8.82 -5.77
N ASN A 137 -13.76 9.42 -6.94
CA ASN A 137 -12.77 9.32 -8.01
C ASN A 137 -12.08 10.67 -8.28
N ASN A 138 -10.88 10.60 -8.86
CA ASN A 138 -10.13 11.76 -9.35
C ASN A 138 -9.82 12.82 -8.28
N ASN A 139 -9.62 12.41 -7.03
CA ASN A 139 -9.25 13.31 -5.95
C ASN A 139 -7.72 13.44 -5.86
N THR A 140 -7.22 14.65 -5.63
CA THR A 140 -5.81 14.93 -5.38
C THR A 140 -5.66 15.56 -4.01
N ALA A 141 -4.95 14.91 -3.10
CA ALA A 141 -4.65 15.37 -1.76
C ALA A 141 -3.14 15.38 -1.54
N ALA A 142 -2.57 16.52 -1.17
CA ALA A 142 -1.15 16.65 -0.88
C ALA A 142 -0.94 17.46 0.42
N GLY A 143 -0.55 16.77 1.49
CA GLY A 143 -0.34 17.35 2.82
C GLY A 143 -0.80 16.41 3.93
N TYR A 144 -0.32 16.64 5.15
CA TYR A 144 -0.81 15.94 6.33
C TYR A 144 -2.32 16.15 6.49
N ASN A 145 -3.09 15.06 6.56
CA ASN A 145 -4.56 15.07 6.65
C ASN A 145 -5.27 15.92 5.58
N ALA A 146 -4.65 16.15 4.42
CA ALA A 146 -5.33 16.80 3.31
C ALA A 146 -6.49 15.89 2.86
N LEU A 147 -7.69 16.46 2.69
CA LEU A 147 -8.87 15.74 2.18
C LEU A 147 -9.27 14.49 3.00
N PHE A 148 -8.99 14.49 4.30
CA PHE A 148 -9.00 13.30 5.17
C PHE A 148 -10.31 12.49 5.14
N PHE A 149 -11.47 13.14 5.15
CA PHE A 149 -12.80 12.49 5.20
C PHE A 149 -13.60 12.55 3.88
N SER A 150 -12.99 12.25 2.74
CA SER A 150 -13.64 12.36 1.41
C SER A 150 -14.36 11.10 0.94
N THR A 151 -15.43 10.70 1.63
CA THR A 151 -16.10 9.42 1.41
C THR A 151 -16.66 9.22 -0.01
N THR A 152 -17.40 10.19 -0.58
CA THR A 152 -17.97 10.05 -1.95
C THR A 152 -17.69 11.23 -2.87
N GLY A 153 -17.15 12.34 -2.34
CA GLY A 153 -16.78 13.50 -3.13
C GLY A 153 -15.76 13.14 -4.22
N SER A 154 -15.94 13.64 -5.43
CA SER A 154 -15.05 13.39 -6.58
C SER A 154 -14.49 14.70 -7.16
N ASN A 155 -13.38 14.59 -7.89
CA ASN A 155 -12.71 15.72 -8.55
C ASN A 155 -12.31 16.86 -7.58
N ASN A 156 -11.94 16.53 -6.34
CA ASN A 156 -11.46 17.53 -5.38
C ASN A 156 -9.93 17.61 -5.40
N THR A 157 -9.39 18.83 -5.30
CA THR A 157 -7.95 19.07 -5.15
C THR A 157 -7.71 19.79 -3.83
N ALA A 158 -6.92 19.19 -2.94
CA ALA A 158 -6.52 19.77 -1.66
C ALA A 158 -5.00 19.71 -1.49
N VAL A 159 -4.34 20.86 -1.45
CA VAL A 159 -2.90 20.98 -1.31
C VAL A 159 -2.59 21.86 -0.10
N GLY A 160 -2.05 21.26 0.95
CA GLY A 160 -1.76 21.91 2.22
C GLY A 160 -2.18 21.03 3.41
N SER A 161 -1.55 21.24 4.55
CA SER A 161 -1.91 20.51 5.78
C SER A 161 -3.37 20.79 6.13
N SER A 162 -4.16 19.72 6.28
CA SER A 162 -5.59 19.77 6.60
C SER A 162 -6.44 20.62 5.65
N ALA A 163 -5.95 20.87 4.42
CA ALA A 163 -6.75 21.47 3.36
C ALA A 163 -7.93 20.53 3.07
N MET A 164 -9.16 21.05 3.15
CA MET A 164 -10.40 20.26 3.09
C MET A 164 -10.38 19.03 4.02
N GLY A 165 -9.74 19.14 5.17
CA GLY A 165 -9.64 18.02 6.12
C GLY A 165 -11.01 17.48 6.56
N GLY A 166 -12.07 18.29 6.43
CA GLY A 166 -13.41 17.93 6.85
C GLY A 166 -13.53 17.93 8.38
N ASN A 167 -14.74 17.62 8.85
CA ASN A 167 -15.00 17.30 10.24
C ASN A 167 -15.20 15.78 10.34
N PRO A 168 -14.58 15.04 11.29
CA PRO A 168 -14.83 13.61 11.50
C PRO A 168 -16.30 13.23 11.62
N ASP A 169 -17.16 14.16 12.07
CA ASP A 169 -18.58 13.92 12.25
C ASP A 169 -19.40 14.07 10.96
N ILE A 170 -18.81 14.61 9.88
CA ILE A 170 -19.52 14.92 8.63
C ILE A 170 -18.69 14.48 7.43
N GLN A 171 -19.19 13.47 6.74
CA GLN A 171 -18.63 12.97 5.49
C GLN A 171 -18.54 14.08 4.43
N MET A 172 -17.38 14.21 3.77
CA MET A 172 -17.22 15.14 2.66
C MET A 172 -17.76 14.53 1.36
N THR A 173 -18.96 14.97 0.98
CA THR A 173 -19.67 14.56 -0.24
C THR A 173 -19.55 15.60 -1.36
N GLY A 174 -19.05 16.79 -1.03
CA GLY A 174 -18.78 17.87 -1.99
C GLY A 174 -17.82 17.45 -3.09
N SER A 175 -18.05 17.95 -4.31
CA SER A 175 -17.25 17.61 -5.50
C SER A 175 -16.81 18.85 -6.26
N ASN A 176 -15.74 18.73 -7.06
CA ASN A 176 -15.18 19.82 -7.85
C ASN A 176 -14.69 21.01 -7.02
N ASN A 177 -14.10 20.77 -5.84
CA ASN A 177 -13.53 21.82 -5.01
C ASN A 177 -11.99 21.87 -5.16
N THR A 178 -11.43 23.07 -5.14
CA THR A 178 -9.99 23.31 -5.11
C THR A 178 -9.62 24.10 -3.87
N ALA A 179 -8.76 23.53 -3.03
CA ALA A 179 -8.22 24.13 -1.82
C ALA A 179 -6.69 24.11 -1.88
N THR A 180 -6.07 25.27 -1.84
CA THR A 180 -4.61 25.38 -1.72
C THR A 180 -4.26 26.25 -0.51
N GLY A 181 -3.38 25.77 0.36
CA GLY A 181 -3.08 26.41 1.64
C GLY A 181 -3.47 25.57 2.84
N ALA A 182 -2.79 25.79 3.97
CA ALA A 182 -3.08 25.05 5.20
C ALA A 182 -4.48 25.40 5.71
N THR A 183 -5.25 24.38 6.13
CA THR A 183 -6.60 24.51 6.72
C THR A 183 -7.65 25.22 5.85
N THR A 184 -7.37 25.39 4.55
CA THR A 184 -8.32 26.02 3.62
C THR A 184 -9.51 25.10 3.36
N LEU A 185 -10.72 25.67 3.28
CA LEU A 185 -11.98 24.92 3.13
C LEU A 185 -12.17 23.78 4.16
N LEU A 186 -11.56 23.87 5.35
CA LEU A 186 -11.61 22.82 6.37
C LEU A 186 -13.03 22.33 6.67
N ASN A 187 -14.01 23.23 6.70
CA ASN A 187 -15.42 22.93 7.01
C ASN A 187 -16.29 22.71 5.77
N ASN A 188 -15.72 22.67 4.56
CA ASN A 188 -16.50 22.44 3.34
C ASN A 188 -16.80 20.96 3.18
N THR A 189 -17.96 20.52 3.65
CA THR A 189 -18.36 19.10 3.65
C THR A 189 -19.26 18.74 2.47
N THR A 190 -20.11 19.64 1.99
CA THR A 190 -21.10 19.37 0.93
C THR A 190 -21.03 20.33 -0.25
N GLY A 191 -20.09 21.28 -0.26
CA GLY A 191 -20.01 22.31 -1.29
C GLY A 191 -19.56 21.75 -2.64
N PHE A 192 -20.01 22.39 -3.71
CA PHE A 192 -19.59 22.11 -5.09
C PHE A 192 -18.96 23.34 -5.72
N ASN A 193 -17.95 23.14 -6.57
CA ASN A 193 -17.33 24.22 -7.37
C ASN A 193 -16.74 25.36 -6.53
N ASN A 194 -16.14 25.06 -5.38
CA ASN A 194 -15.47 26.08 -4.56
C ASN A 194 -13.98 26.13 -4.89
N THR A 195 -13.43 27.33 -4.97
CA THR A 195 -11.97 27.55 -5.04
C THR A 195 -11.56 28.41 -3.86
N ALA A 196 -10.63 27.93 -3.05
CA ALA A 196 -10.02 28.69 -1.97
C ALA A 196 -8.50 28.56 -2.02
N THR A 197 -7.82 29.67 -1.77
CA THR A 197 -6.37 29.77 -1.72
C THR A 197 -6.00 30.58 -0.48
N GLY A 198 -5.10 30.08 0.37
CA GLY A 198 -4.77 30.68 1.67
C GLY A 198 -3.37 30.40 2.17
#